data_AF-A0A951RQ95-F1
#
_entry.id   AF-A0A951RQ95-F1
#
_cell.length_a   1.000
_cell.length_b   1.000
_cell.length_c   1.000
_cell.angle_alpha   90.00
_cell.angle_beta   90.00
_cell.angle_gamma   90.00
#
_symmetry.space_group_name_H-M   'P 1'
#
loop_
_entity.id
_entity.type
_entity.pdbx_description
1 polymer ?
#
loop_
_entity_poly.entity_id
_entity_poly.type
_entity_poly.pdbx_seq_one_letter_code
_entity_poly.pdbx_strand_id
1 'polypeptide(L)'
;MTGNKGEGTIARLSREFAKRGYVTASINYRLGMISDDGNWTCNYSDYACMFATDEAEWIRALYRGIQDTKGAIRYLVNRQEEYRIDPDNIFLAGESAGGFIALGAALLDMEEEKFAEAFALDDAPHPHNNALSCPHNQGQVFDNNFIARPDLGSIDGGIEPSNVPYTIRGVGNIFGALTADLLEMIPAGKPKPAIYQFHQPCDLVVPIDIGVIGKGLNWCFTKGYGCYGVANTPVVFGSRAISDLNAQNAYGYLIQNNFTTTVFPNSFLFGSASCLDQVNNPCHSYDSFTLRENNMAIFFASQVAITNICDPNYTTGITLQPIADRVEIFPNPVRDQLSIRNSGPELIHYQVTDLRGQLISQGTLQATAQCKSTLPDFPAVFILSGFSTGTIKSLRARS
;
A
#
# COMPACT_ATOMS: atom_id res chain seq x y z
N MET A 1 3.59 -8.91 -15.96
CA MET A 1 3.15 -8.28 -14.70
C MET A 1 4.23 -8.47 -13.66
N THR A 2 4.86 -7.38 -13.24
CA THR A 2 6.02 -7.35 -12.33
C THR A 2 5.57 -6.98 -10.91
N GLY A 3 6.42 -7.26 -9.92
CA GLY A 3 6.20 -6.88 -8.53
C GLY A 3 7.41 -7.29 -7.70
N ASN A 4 7.95 -6.39 -6.89
CA ASN A 4 9.16 -6.66 -6.11
C ASN A 4 9.17 -5.84 -4.82
N LYS A 5 9.50 -6.48 -3.69
CA LYS A 5 9.69 -5.80 -2.41
C LYS A 5 10.73 -4.67 -2.45
N GLY A 6 11.74 -4.80 -3.31
CA GLY A 6 12.83 -3.85 -3.50
C GLY A 6 12.55 -2.77 -4.54
N GLU A 7 11.33 -2.67 -5.07
CA GLU A 7 10.97 -1.66 -6.06
C GLU A 7 11.26 -0.25 -5.54
N GLY A 8 11.81 0.63 -6.39
CA GLY A 8 12.39 1.89 -5.94
C GLY A 8 11.41 2.80 -5.22
N THR A 9 10.17 2.86 -5.74
CA THR A 9 9.06 3.66 -5.18
C THR A 9 8.62 3.12 -3.82
N ILE A 10 8.43 1.81 -3.71
CA ILE A 10 8.01 1.11 -2.48
C ILE A 10 9.10 1.19 -1.40
N ALA A 11 10.37 1.01 -1.78
CA ALA A 11 11.49 1.14 -0.86
C ALA A 11 11.64 2.58 -0.33
N ARG A 12 11.36 3.58 -1.18
CA ARG A 12 11.33 4.99 -0.77
C ARG A 12 10.18 5.24 0.21
N LEU A 13 8.97 4.83 -0.13
CA LEU A 13 7.79 4.97 0.72
C LEU A 13 8.03 4.35 2.11
N SER A 14 8.57 3.13 2.15
CA SER A 14 8.92 2.43 3.38
C SER A 14 9.92 3.24 4.22
N ARG A 15 10.98 3.78 3.62
CA ARG A 15 11.93 4.64 4.33
C ARG A 15 11.28 5.91 4.88
N GLU A 16 10.39 6.52 4.13
CA GLU A 16 9.69 7.74 4.56
C GLU A 16 8.75 7.47 5.74
N PHE A 17 7.98 6.38 5.72
CA PHE A 17 7.16 5.98 6.86
C PHE A 17 8.01 5.53 8.07
N ALA A 18 9.14 4.86 7.84
CA ALA A 18 10.07 4.50 8.91
C ALA A 18 10.74 5.72 9.58
N LYS A 19 10.97 6.82 8.85
CA LYS A 19 11.39 8.11 9.43
C LYS A 19 10.31 8.73 10.31
N ARG A 20 9.06 8.36 10.09
CA ARG A 20 7.85 8.83 10.78
C ARG A 20 7.44 7.91 11.93
N GLY A 21 8.32 7.00 12.35
CA GLY A 21 8.08 6.14 13.52
C GLY A 21 7.27 4.87 13.24
N TYR A 22 6.91 4.59 11.98
CA TYR A 22 6.27 3.33 11.62
C TYR A 22 7.30 2.20 11.52
N VAL A 23 6.89 0.99 11.90
CA VAL A 23 7.58 -0.23 11.47
C VAL A 23 7.09 -0.55 10.06
N THR A 24 8.01 -0.64 9.10
CA THR A 24 7.66 -0.83 7.69
C THR A 24 8.23 -2.13 7.15
N ALA A 25 7.41 -2.88 6.41
CA ALA A 25 7.82 -4.06 5.68
C ALA A 25 7.29 -4.00 4.25
N SER A 26 8.14 -4.37 3.29
CA SER A 26 7.79 -4.56 1.88
C SER A 26 7.86 -6.04 1.56
N ILE A 27 6.82 -6.59 0.93
CA ILE A 27 6.71 -8.03 0.69
C ILE A 27 6.87 -8.41 -0.77
N ASN A 28 7.34 -9.63 -1.00
CA ASN A 28 7.10 -10.31 -2.26
C ASN A 28 5.80 -11.10 -2.13
N TYR A 29 5.06 -11.21 -3.22
CA TYR A 29 3.85 -12.01 -3.36
C TYR A 29 3.93 -12.79 -4.68
N ARG A 30 3.14 -13.87 -4.79
CA ARG A 30 3.07 -14.68 -6.01
C ARG A 30 2.60 -13.83 -7.17
N LEU A 31 3.37 -13.85 -8.26
CA LEU A 31 3.14 -13.04 -9.45
C LEU A 31 2.49 -13.86 -10.57
N GLY A 32 1.89 -13.11 -11.50
CA GLY A 32 1.59 -13.60 -12.82
C GLY A 32 0.25 -14.34 -12.94
N MET A 33 -0.07 -14.61 -14.19
CA MET A 33 -1.26 -15.31 -14.68
C MET A 33 -0.80 -16.46 -15.57
N ILE A 34 -1.61 -17.49 -15.72
CA ILE A 34 -1.41 -18.44 -16.82
C ILE A 34 -1.66 -17.70 -18.14
N SER A 35 -0.63 -17.64 -18.99
CA SER A 35 -0.73 -17.00 -20.31
C SER A 35 -1.50 -17.85 -21.30
N ASP A 36 -2.06 -17.24 -22.35
CA ASP A 36 -2.72 -17.99 -23.42
C ASP A 36 -1.73 -18.70 -24.37
N ASP A 37 -2.27 -19.42 -25.36
CA ASP A 37 -1.53 -20.16 -26.40
C ASP A 37 -1.18 -19.31 -27.64
N GLY A 38 -1.38 -17.98 -27.56
CA GLY A 38 -1.16 -17.06 -28.66
C GLY A 38 0.31 -16.64 -28.83
N ASN A 39 0.77 -16.57 -30.08
CA ASN A 39 2.09 -16.03 -30.42
C ASN A 39 2.11 -14.49 -30.44
N TRP A 40 1.91 -13.87 -29.28
CA TRP A 40 1.83 -12.42 -29.16
C TRP A 40 3.20 -11.75 -29.25
N THR A 41 3.41 -10.93 -30.28
CA THR A 41 4.65 -10.18 -30.48
C THR A 41 4.35 -8.71 -30.76
N CYS A 42 5.10 -7.83 -30.10
CA CYS A 42 5.01 -6.38 -30.23
C CYS A 42 6.34 -5.79 -29.76
N ASN A 43 6.70 -4.60 -30.23
CA ASN A 43 7.86 -3.86 -29.71
C ASN A 43 7.52 -3.18 -28.36
N TYR A 44 7.10 -3.99 -27.40
CA TYR A 44 6.75 -3.57 -26.04
C TYR A 44 7.26 -4.63 -25.06
N SER A 45 7.87 -4.18 -23.95
CA SER A 45 8.46 -5.10 -22.97
C SER A 45 7.41 -6.02 -22.37
N ASP A 46 7.75 -7.29 -22.19
CA ASP A 46 6.90 -8.29 -21.53
C ASP A 46 5.50 -8.44 -22.14
N TYR A 47 5.34 -8.07 -23.42
CA TYR A 47 4.04 -8.01 -24.08
C TYR A 47 3.29 -9.35 -24.05
N ALA A 48 3.98 -10.46 -24.32
CA ALA A 48 3.39 -11.80 -24.23
C ALA A 48 2.87 -12.12 -22.82
N CYS A 49 3.46 -11.54 -21.77
CA CYS A 49 3.05 -11.74 -20.38
C CYS A 49 1.82 -10.93 -19.96
N MET A 50 1.21 -10.18 -20.87
CA MET A 50 -0.03 -9.43 -20.63
C MET A 50 -1.27 -10.22 -21.05
N PHE A 51 -1.11 -11.26 -21.88
CA PHE A 51 -2.20 -12.05 -22.42
C PHE A 51 -2.48 -13.25 -21.52
N ALA A 52 -3.53 -13.13 -20.70
CA ALA A 52 -4.02 -14.23 -19.88
C ALA A 52 -4.84 -15.22 -20.71
N THR A 53 -4.82 -16.50 -20.32
CA THR A 53 -5.72 -17.53 -20.87
C THR A 53 -7.17 -17.06 -20.92
N ASP A 54 -7.66 -16.48 -19.83
CA ASP A 54 -8.99 -15.89 -19.71
C ASP A 54 -9.02 -14.82 -18.60
N GLU A 55 -10.17 -14.16 -18.43
CA GLU A 55 -10.35 -13.10 -17.44
C GLU A 55 -10.14 -13.61 -16.01
N ALA A 56 -10.46 -14.89 -15.75
CA ALA A 56 -10.37 -15.47 -14.42
C ALA A 56 -8.93 -15.50 -13.89
N GLU A 57 -7.93 -15.62 -14.77
CA GLU A 57 -6.53 -15.61 -14.36
C GLU A 57 -6.09 -14.28 -13.74
N TRP A 58 -6.65 -13.13 -14.16
CA TRP A 58 -6.38 -11.84 -13.51
C TRP A 58 -6.85 -11.84 -12.05
N ILE A 59 -8.06 -12.36 -11.82
CA ILE A 59 -8.66 -12.45 -10.48
C ILE A 59 -7.92 -13.48 -9.62
N ARG A 60 -7.51 -14.62 -10.20
CA ARG A 60 -6.72 -15.64 -9.52
C ARG A 60 -5.33 -15.13 -9.13
N ALA A 61 -4.69 -14.34 -9.98
CA ALA A 61 -3.42 -13.67 -9.65
C ALA A 61 -3.58 -12.69 -8.49
N LEU A 62 -4.63 -11.87 -8.52
CA LEU A 62 -4.98 -10.95 -7.43
C LEU A 62 -5.24 -11.71 -6.12
N TYR A 63 -6.05 -12.77 -6.17
CA TYR A 63 -6.41 -13.58 -5.00
C TYR A 63 -5.18 -14.20 -4.32
N ARG A 64 -4.24 -14.75 -5.10
CA ARG A 64 -2.96 -15.25 -4.57
C ARG A 64 -2.17 -14.13 -3.87
N GLY A 65 -2.11 -12.94 -4.46
CA GLY A 65 -1.46 -11.77 -3.87
C GLY A 65 -2.12 -11.30 -2.57
N ILE A 66 -3.45 -11.34 -2.49
CA ILE A 66 -4.23 -11.03 -1.28
C ILE A 66 -3.87 -12.03 -0.16
N GLN A 67 -3.91 -13.33 -0.45
CA GLN A 67 -3.55 -14.37 0.52
C GLN A 67 -2.13 -14.21 1.04
N ASP A 68 -1.17 -13.91 0.15
CA ASP A 68 0.23 -13.73 0.52
C ASP A 68 0.41 -12.48 1.40
N THR A 69 -0.34 -11.42 1.13
CA THR A 69 -0.35 -10.20 1.96
C THR A 69 -0.92 -10.46 3.34
N LYS A 70 -2.06 -11.15 3.43
CA LYS A 70 -2.65 -11.55 4.72
C LYS A 70 -1.70 -12.46 5.51
N GLY A 71 -1.04 -13.40 4.83
CA GLY A 71 0.02 -14.24 5.39
C GLY A 71 1.20 -13.44 5.94
N ALA A 72 1.65 -12.43 5.21
CA ALA A 72 2.71 -11.55 5.66
C ALA A 72 2.31 -10.71 6.89
N ILE A 73 1.05 -10.22 6.95
CA ILE A 73 0.55 -9.54 8.15
C ILE A 73 0.60 -10.49 9.34
N ARG A 74 0.12 -11.73 9.20
CA ARG A 74 0.17 -12.71 10.28
C ARG A 74 1.59 -13.08 10.69
N TYR A 75 2.52 -13.20 9.74
CA TYR A 75 3.95 -13.40 10.05
C TYR A 75 4.48 -12.33 11.00
N LEU A 76 4.18 -11.06 10.68
CA LEU A 76 4.63 -9.89 11.42
C LEU A 76 3.93 -9.78 12.78
N VAL A 77 2.61 -9.96 12.81
CA VAL A 77 1.80 -9.88 14.04
C VAL A 77 2.12 -11.03 15.01
N ASN A 78 2.39 -12.24 14.52
CA ASN A 78 2.89 -13.35 15.35
C ASN A 78 4.23 -13.03 16.04
N ARG A 79 4.97 -12.05 15.51
CA ARG A 79 6.28 -11.58 16.00
C ARG A 79 6.20 -10.14 16.49
N GLN A 80 5.01 -9.71 16.92
CA GLN A 80 4.76 -8.32 17.32
C GLN A 80 5.73 -7.82 18.41
N GLU A 81 6.10 -8.66 19.38
CA GLU A 81 7.04 -8.29 20.45
C GLU A 81 8.47 -8.13 19.91
N GLU A 82 8.90 -8.99 18.99
CA GLU A 82 10.24 -8.95 18.37
C GLU A 82 10.40 -7.71 17.49
N TYR A 83 9.41 -7.45 16.63
CA TYR A 83 9.45 -6.36 15.66
C TYR A 83 8.84 -5.05 16.16
N ARG A 84 8.30 -5.05 17.40
CA ARG A 84 7.66 -3.89 18.04
C ARG A 84 6.50 -3.35 17.20
N ILE A 85 5.65 -4.26 16.76
CA ILE A 85 4.46 -3.97 15.95
C ILE A 85 3.28 -3.84 16.88
N ASP A 86 2.51 -2.78 16.72
CA ASP A 86 1.21 -2.65 17.36
C ASP A 86 0.14 -3.30 16.46
N PRO A 87 -0.43 -4.46 16.85
CA PRO A 87 -1.42 -5.14 16.03
C PRO A 87 -2.73 -4.37 15.92
N ASP A 88 -3.02 -3.41 16.81
CA ASP A 88 -4.21 -2.56 16.69
C ASP A 88 -4.05 -1.46 15.63
N ASN A 89 -2.84 -1.29 15.07
CA ASN A 89 -2.47 -0.20 14.17
C ASN A 89 -1.72 -0.69 12.92
N ILE A 90 -2.37 -1.55 12.14
CA ILE A 90 -1.84 -2.04 10.86
C ILE A 90 -2.29 -1.14 9.71
N PHE A 91 -1.36 -0.81 8.81
CA PHE A 91 -1.62 -0.02 7.61
C PHE A 91 -1.04 -0.71 6.38
N LEU A 92 -1.80 -0.72 5.29
CA LEU A 92 -1.37 -1.28 4.01
C LEU A 92 -1.22 -0.15 2.99
N ALA A 93 -0.29 -0.27 2.07
CA ALA A 93 -0.19 0.63 0.92
C ALA A 93 0.39 -0.11 -0.28
N GLY A 94 -0.11 0.20 -1.46
CA GLY A 94 0.33 -0.44 -2.69
C GLY A 94 0.08 0.40 -3.92
N GLU A 95 0.93 0.17 -4.92
CA GLU A 95 0.96 0.87 -6.20
C GLU A 95 0.53 -0.10 -7.32
N SER A 96 -0.29 0.36 -8.27
CA SER A 96 -0.75 -0.45 -9.40
C SER A 96 -1.44 -1.74 -8.91
N ALA A 97 -1.02 -2.92 -9.38
CA ALA A 97 -1.45 -4.23 -8.88
C ALA A 97 -1.31 -4.37 -7.35
N GLY A 98 -0.29 -3.74 -6.75
CA GLY A 98 -0.14 -3.69 -5.29
C GLY A 98 -1.28 -2.92 -4.61
N GLY A 99 -1.86 -1.92 -5.27
CA GLY A 99 -3.05 -1.20 -4.79
C GLY A 99 -4.29 -2.07 -4.76
N PHE A 100 -4.50 -2.90 -5.80
CA PHE A 100 -5.56 -3.93 -5.80
C PHE A 100 -5.38 -4.91 -4.65
N ILE A 101 -4.14 -5.40 -4.46
CA ILE A 101 -3.82 -6.37 -3.41
C ILE A 101 -4.00 -5.76 -2.02
N ALA A 102 -3.56 -4.51 -1.80
CA ALA A 102 -3.70 -3.82 -0.52
C ALA A 102 -5.17 -3.57 -0.16
N LEU A 103 -5.99 -3.16 -1.13
CA LEU A 103 -7.44 -3.02 -0.97
C LEU A 103 -8.08 -4.38 -0.67
N GLY A 104 -7.80 -5.40 -1.49
CA GLY A 104 -8.36 -6.74 -1.33
C GLY A 104 -7.98 -7.37 0.01
N ALA A 105 -6.73 -7.24 0.46
CA ALA A 105 -6.29 -7.77 1.76
C ALA A 105 -6.96 -7.09 2.96
N ALA A 106 -7.39 -5.84 2.81
CA ALA A 106 -8.05 -5.10 3.87
C ALA A 106 -9.58 -5.27 3.90
N LEU A 107 -10.18 -5.58 2.75
CA LEU A 107 -11.62 -5.55 2.54
C LEU A 107 -12.24 -6.94 2.29
N LEU A 108 -11.50 -7.90 1.74
CA LEU A 108 -12.00 -9.27 1.56
C LEU A 108 -11.99 -9.99 2.92
N ASP A 109 -13.13 -10.01 3.61
CA ASP A 109 -13.21 -10.36 5.03
C ASP A 109 -14.09 -11.56 5.35
N MET A 110 -15.05 -11.87 4.47
CA MET A 110 -15.98 -12.97 4.64
C MET A 110 -15.76 -14.03 3.56
N GLU A 111 -15.81 -15.31 3.92
CA GLU A 111 -15.62 -16.40 2.94
C GLU A 111 -16.71 -16.39 1.85
N GLU A 112 -17.87 -15.81 2.15
CA GLU A 112 -18.96 -15.54 1.20
C GLU A 112 -18.55 -14.58 0.08
N GLU A 113 -17.52 -13.76 0.29
CA GLU A 113 -16.96 -12.84 -0.72
C GLU A 113 -15.89 -13.51 -1.60
N LYS A 114 -15.57 -14.79 -1.36
CA LYS A 114 -14.58 -15.51 -2.18
C LYS A 114 -14.98 -15.42 -3.65
N PHE A 115 -14.05 -14.88 -4.46
CA PHE A 115 -14.25 -14.74 -5.90
C PHE A 115 -14.57 -16.07 -6.56
N ALA A 116 -15.52 -16.07 -7.50
CA ALA A 116 -15.91 -17.27 -8.23
C ALA A 116 -14.72 -17.89 -8.98
N GLU A 117 -13.84 -17.05 -9.48
CA GLU A 117 -12.61 -17.39 -10.20
C GLU A 117 -11.57 -18.10 -9.31
N ALA A 118 -11.67 -17.95 -7.98
CA ALA A 118 -10.75 -18.57 -7.03
C ALA A 118 -11.12 -20.02 -6.67
N PHE A 119 -12.29 -20.51 -7.09
CA PHE A 119 -12.63 -21.93 -7.03
C PHE A 119 -11.86 -22.73 -8.09
N ALA A 120 -12.05 -24.04 -8.10
CA ALA A 120 -11.52 -24.89 -9.16
C ALA A 120 -12.17 -24.51 -10.50
N LEU A 121 -11.35 -24.38 -11.55
CA LEU A 121 -11.77 -24.10 -12.92
C LEU A 121 -11.26 -25.21 -13.85
N ASP A 122 -11.82 -25.26 -15.06
CA ASP A 122 -11.32 -26.14 -16.13
C ASP A 122 -9.85 -25.86 -16.42
N ASP A 123 -9.10 -26.87 -16.87
CA ASP A 123 -7.68 -26.69 -17.15
C ASP A 123 -7.43 -25.63 -18.24
N ALA A 124 -6.38 -24.83 -18.07
CA ALA A 124 -5.95 -23.82 -19.04
C ALA A 124 -5.08 -24.46 -20.14
N PRO A 125 -5.06 -23.93 -21.38
CA PRO A 125 -4.19 -24.42 -22.43
C PRO A 125 -2.71 -24.23 -22.07
N HIS A 126 -1.85 -25.02 -22.70
CA HIS A 126 -0.40 -24.82 -22.61
C HIS A 126 -0.03 -23.43 -23.20
N PRO A 127 0.66 -22.55 -22.44
CA PRO A 127 1.03 -21.22 -22.90
C PRO A 127 1.94 -21.25 -24.13
N HIS A 128 1.86 -20.23 -24.99
CA HIS A 128 2.79 -20.16 -26.11
C HIS A 128 4.25 -20.05 -25.64
N ASN A 129 5.20 -20.54 -26.45
CA ASN A 129 6.62 -20.61 -26.09
C ASN A 129 7.25 -19.26 -25.71
N ASN A 130 6.76 -18.15 -26.28
CA ASN A 130 7.24 -16.80 -25.97
C ASN A 130 6.72 -16.26 -24.62
N ALA A 131 5.80 -16.97 -23.96
CA ALA A 131 5.27 -16.64 -22.64
C ALA A 131 5.81 -17.54 -21.52
N LEU A 132 6.68 -18.51 -21.81
CA LEU A 132 7.23 -19.44 -20.81
C LEU A 132 8.12 -18.74 -19.77
N SER A 133 8.71 -17.58 -20.12
CA SER A 133 9.48 -16.76 -19.18
C SER A 133 8.63 -15.82 -18.34
N CYS A 134 7.30 -15.80 -18.54
CA CYS A 134 6.43 -14.94 -17.75
C CYS A 134 6.41 -15.39 -16.28
N PRO A 135 6.23 -14.48 -15.31
CA PRO A 135 6.46 -14.77 -13.89
C PRO A 135 5.71 -15.97 -13.31
N HIS A 136 4.49 -16.25 -13.80
CA HIS A 136 3.73 -17.42 -13.36
C HIS A 136 4.26 -18.72 -13.96
N ASN A 137 4.63 -18.66 -15.24
CA ASN A 137 4.98 -19.81 -16.06
C ASN A 137 6.43 -20.25 -15.82
N GLN A 138 7.27 -19.34 -15.31
CA GLN A 138 8.68 -19.60 -15.07
C GLN A 138 8.87 -20.75 -14.07
N GLY A 139 9.52 -21.81 -14.52
CA GLY A 139 9.85 -22.98 -13.68
C GLY A 139 8.69 -23.96 -13.48
N GLN A 140 7.54 -23.74 -14.13
CA GLN A 140 6.45 -24.70 -14.19
C GLN A 140 6.78 -25.83 -15.18
N VAL A 141 6.32 -27.05 -14.87
CA VAL A 141 6.37 -28.17 -15.82
C VAL A 141 5.01 -28.24 -16.50
N PHE A 142 5.00 -28.01 -17.81
CA PHE A 142 3.81 -28.14 -18.63
C PHE A 142 3.85 -29.49 -19.34
N ASP A 143 2.92 -30.37 -19.00
CA ASP A 143 2.66 -31.56 -19.81
C ASP A 143 2.06 -31.14 -21.16
N ASN A 144 2.10 -32.02 -22.17
CA ASN A 144 1.78 -31.68 -23.57
C ASN A 144 0.36 -31.13 -23.85
N ASN A 145 -0.53 -30.99 -22.86
CA ASN A 145 -1.94 -30.70 -23.11
C ASN A 145 -2.49 -29.48 -22.34
N PHE A 146 -2.39 -29.42 -21.00
CA PHE A 146 -3.10 -28.40 -20.20
C PHE A 146 -2.46 -28.11 -18.82
N ILE A 147 -2.83 -26.99 -18.20
CA ILE A 147 -2.46 -26.55 -16.84
C ILE A 147 -3.66 -26.62 -15.90
N ALA A 148 -3.53 -27.38 -14.82
CA ALA A 148 -4.59 -27.49 -13.82
C ALA A 148 -4.85 -26.16 -13.09
N ARG A 149 -6.14 -25.84 -12.90
CA ARG A 149 -6.59 -24.66 -12.13
C ARG A 149 -7.36 -25.07 -10.88
N PRO A 150 -6.68 -25.58 -9.83
CA PRO A 150 -7.35 -26.01 -8.61
C PRO A 150 -7.96 -24.84 -7.83
N ASP A 151 -8.81 -25.17 -6.87
CA ASP A 151 -9.29 -24.23 -5.86
C ASP A 151 -8.11 -23.60 -5.11
N LEU A 152 -8.13 -22.28 -4.94
CA LEU A 152 -7.05 -21.52 -4.31
C LEU A 152 -7.12 -21.49 -2.77
N GLY A 153 -8.13 -22.14 -2.17
CA GLY A 153 -8.36 -22.20 -0.73
C GLY A 153 -9.14 -21.01 -0.18
N SER A 154 -9.11 -20.89 1.15
CA SER A 154 -9.74 -19.82 1.95
C SER A 154 -9.25 -18.41 1.57
N ILE A 155 -10.07 -17.39 1.82
CA ILE A 155 -9.73 -15.98 1.58
C ILE A 155 -8.53 -15.49 2.40
N ASP A 156 -8.18 -16.20 3.48
CA ASP A 156 -7.03 -15.88 4.33
C ASP A 156 -5.75 -16.58 3.88
N GLY A 157 -5.86 -17.63 3.05
CA GLY A 157 -4.75 -18.51 2.72
C GLY A 157 -4.27 -19.35 3.91
N GLY A 158 -3.27 -20.20 3.68
CA GLY A 158 -2.80 -21.17 4.69
C GLY A 158 -1.48 -20.84 5.39
N ILE A 159 -0.79 -19.76 4.98
CA ILE A 159 0.55 -19.45 5.51
C ILE A 159 0.47 -18.63 6.80
N GLU A 160 1.34 -18.93 7.76
CA GLU A 160 1.47 -18.23 9.05
C GLU A 160 0.11 -18.06 9.76
N PRO A 161 -0.58 -19.15 10.15
CA PRO A 161 -1.80 -19.02 10.94
C PRO A 161 -1.51 -18.24 12.24
N SER A 162 -2.48 -17.45 12.69
CA SER A 162 -2.34 -16.58 13.86
C SER A 162 -3.61 -16.58 14.70
N ASN A 163 -3.43 -16.61 16.02
CA ASN A 163 -4.50 -16.35 17.00
C ASN A 163 -4.40 -14.93 17.59
N VAL A 164 -3.47 -14.12 17.11
CA VAL A 164 -3.27 -12.75 17.59
C VAL A 164 -4.20 -11.84 16.78
N PRO A 165 -5.18 -11.18 17.42
CA PRO A 165 -6.06 -10.26 16.71
C PRO A 165 -5.26 -9.05 16.25
N TYR A 166 -5.62 -8.52 15.07
CA TYR A 166 -5.05 -7.28 14.55
C TYR A 166 -6.12 -6.46 13.82
N THR A 167 -5.89 -5.15 13.71
CA THR A 167 -6.80 -4.22 13.05
C THR A 167 -6.08 -3.46 11.95
N ILE A 168 -6.57 -3.59 10.72
CA ILE A 168 -6.15 -2.73 9.61
C ILE A 168 -6.91 -1.40 9.72
N ARG A 169 -6.18 -0.33 10.06
CA ARG A 169 -6.73 1.02 10.28
C ARG A 169 -6.83 1.82 8.99
N GLY A 170 -5.94 1.57 8.03
CA GLY A 170 -5.96 2.30 6.77
C GLY A 170 -5.25 1.60 5.62
N VAL A 171 -5.68 1.96 4.42
CA VAL A 171 -5.18 1.43 3.14
C VAL A 171 -4.83 2.59 2.21
N GLY A 172 -3.62 2.55 1.64
CA GLY A 172 -3.14 3.46 0.62
C GLY A 172 -3.28 2.82 -0.74
N ASN A 173 -4.31 3.20 -1.50
CA ASN A 173 -4.50 2.77 -2.88
C ASN A 173 -3.88 3.79 -3.85
N ILE A 174 -2.85 3.37 -4.57
CA ILE A 174 -2.14 4.22 -5.52
C ILE A 174 -2.32 3.62 -6.91
N PHE A 175 -3.24 4.22 -7.68
CA PHE A 175 -3.72 3.80 -9.00
C PHE A 175 -3.99 2.28 -9.13
N GLY A 176 -4.55 1.70 -8.07
CA GLY A 176 -5.20 0.40 -8.08
C GLY A 176 -6.73 0.53 -8.14
N ALA A 177 -7.42 -0.61 -8.13
CA ALA A 177 -8.87 -0.70 -8.21
C ALA A 177 -9.40 -1.91 -7.41
N LEU A 178 -10.72 -2.05 -7.33
CA LEU A 178 -11.39 -3.26 -6.84
C LEU A 178 -11.95 -4.07 -8.03
N THR A 179 -11.96 -5.40 -7.91
CA THR A 179 -12.57 -6.30 -8.92
C THR A 179 -14.02 -6.68 -8.60
N ALA A 180 -14.48 -6.37 -7.38
CA ALA A 180 -15.85 -6.56 -6.90
C ALA A 180 -16.17 -5.50 -5.83
N ASP A 181 -17.43 -5.34 -5.45
CA ASP A 181 -17.82 -4.41 -4.37
C ASP A 181 -17.51 -4.97 -2.98
N LEU A 182 -16.22 -4.99 -2.62
CA LEU A 182 -15.73 -5.42 -1.30
C LEU A 182 -16.01 -4.39 -0.19
N LEU A 183 -16.76 -3.32 -0.46
CA LEU A 183 -17.18 -2.38 0.58
C LEU A 183 -18.52 -2.77 1.21
N GLU A 184 -19.29 -3.62 0.55
CA GLU A 184 -20.63 -4.03 0.98
C GLU A 184 -20.57 -4.84 2.28
N MET A 185 -19.63 -5.77 2.34
CA MET A 185 -19.57 -6.84 3.31
C MET A 185 -18.46 -6.57 4.34
N ILE A 186 -18.85 -6.21 5.56
CA ILE A 186 -17.92 -6.10 6.69
C ILE A 186 -18.41 -6.90 7.89
N PRO A 187 -17.56 -7.72 8.53
CA PRO A 187 -17.94 -8.43 9.75
C PRO A 187 -18.46 -7.48 10.83
N ALA A 188 -19.52 -7.89 11.52
CA ALA A 188 -20.11 -7.09 12.59
C ALA A 188 -19.06 -6.74 13.67
N GLY A 189 -18.91 -5.44 13.95
CA GLY A 189 -17.95 -4.95 14.95
C GLY A 189 -16.51 -4.79 14.44
N LYS A 190 -16.19 -5.21 13.21
CA LYS A 190 -14.88 -4.91 12.61
C LYS A 190 -14.81 -3.43 12.22
N PRO A 191 -13.76 -2.68 12.64
CA PRO A 191 -13.56 -1.31 12.19
C PRO A 191 -13.34 -1.25 10.67
N LYS A 192 -14.00 -0.30 10.00
CA LYS A 192 -13.76 -0.01 8.58
C LYS A 192 -12.37 0.61 8.42
N PRO A 193 -11.49 0.07 7.56
CA PRO A 193 -10.24 0.74 7.26
C PRO A 193 -10.50 2.05 6.52
N ALA A 194 -9.77 3.11 6.87
CA ALA A 194 -9.79 4.36 6.15
C ALA A 194 -9.02 4.22 4.82
N ILE A 195 -9.51 4.78 3.72
CA ILE A 195 -8.94 4.55 2.39
C ILE A 195 -8.35 5.87 1.86
N TYR A 196 -7.04 5.91 1.68
CA TYR A 196 -6.35 6.96 0.94
C TYR A 196 -6.27 6.55 -0.54
N GLN A 197 -6.65 7.45 -1.45
CA GLN A 197 -6.60 7.16 -2.88
C GLN A 197 -5.83 8.24 -3.64
N PHE A 198 -4.84 7.83 -4.43
CA PHE A 198 -4.21 8.65 -5.47
C PHE A 198 -4.41 7.96 -6.82
N HIS A 199 -4.85 8.69 -7.85
CA HIS A 199 -5.06 8.17 -9.19
C HIS A 199 -5.12 9.34 -10.19
N GLN A 200 -4.62 9.13 -11.40
CA GLN A 200 -4.67 10.10 -12.48
C GLN A 200 -5.71 9.69 -13.54
N PRO A 201 -6.63 10.58 -13.98
CA PRO A 201 -7.63 10.23 -15.01
C PRO A 201 -7.06 9.88 -16.39
N CYS A 202 -5.78 10.15 -16.63
CA CYS A 202 -5.08 9.80 -17.86
C CYS A 202 -4.36 8.45 -17.82
N ASP A 203 -4.47 7.71 -16.72
CA ASP A 203 -3.92 6.37 -16.57
C ASP A 203 -4.42 5.43 -17.69
N LEU A 204 -3.48 4.87 -18.46
CA LEU A 204 -3.77 3.97 -19.57
C LEU A 204 -3.95 2.52 -19.13
N VAL A 205 -3.49 2.17 -17.93
CA VAL A 205 -3.39 0.81 -17.42
C VAL A 205 -4.59 0.50 -16.53
N VAL A 206 -4.89 1.36 -15.56
CA VAL A 206 -6.01 1.16 -14.64
C VAL A 206 -7.00 2.32 -14.84
N PRO A 207 -8.28 2.06 -15.15
CA PRO A 207 -9.26 3.12 -15.23
C PRO A 207 -9.51 3.71 -13.83
N ILE A 208 -9.67 5.03 -13.75
CA ILE A 208 -10.03 5.71 -12.50
C ILE A 208 -11.52 5.53 -12.13
N ASP A 209 -12.37 5.37 -13.14
CA ASP A 209 -13.80 5.09 -13.00
C ASP A 209 -14.06 3.58 -13.17
N ILE A 210 -15.31 3.15 -13.37
CA ILE A 210 -15.61 1.76 -13.76
C ILE A 210 -15.13 1.55 -15.19
N GLY A 211 -14.31 0.52 -15.42
CA GLY A 211 -13.82 0.23 -16.76
C GLY A 211 -12.95 -1.01 -16.85
N VAL A 212 -12.55 -1.32 -18.07
CA VAL A 212 -11.70 -2.48 -18.39
C VAL A 212 -10.23 -2.13 -18.16
N ILE A 213 -9.49 -3.00 -17.47
CA ILE A 213 -8.03 -2.87 -17.31
C ILE A 213 -7.36 -2.79 -18.70
N GLY A 214 -6.42 -1.87 -18.84
CA GLY A 214 -5.62 -1.69 -20.04
C GLY A 214 -6.38 -1.07 -21.22
N LYS A 215 -7.61 -0.58 -21.04
CA LYS A 215 -8.41 0.00 -22.13
C LYS A 215 -7.68 1.16 -22.84
N GLY A 216 -7.07 2.07 -22.09
CA GLY A 216 -6.28 3.17 -22.65
C GLY A 216 -5.02 2.67 -23.36
N LEU A 217 -4.32 1.71 -22.74
CA LEU A 217 -3.12 1.10 -23.31
C LEU A 217 -3.43 0.36 -24.62
N ASN A 218 -4.52 -0.39 -24.67
CA ASN A 218 -5.01 -1.08 -25.87
C ASN A 218 -5.36 -0.10 -27.00
N TRP A 219 -5.91 1.07 -26.66
CA TRP A 219 -6.12 2.12 -27.64
C TRP A 219 -4.78 2.55 -28.25
N CYS A 220 -3.75 2.78 -27.43
CA CYS A 220 -2.42 3.16 -27.92
C CYS A 220 -1.76 2.05 -28.76
N PHE A 221 -1.86 0.80 -28.32
CA PHE A 221 -1.32 -0.37 -29.04
C PHE A 221 -1.89 -0.48 -30.46
N THR A 222 -3.22 -0.39 -30.57
CA THR A 222 -3.92 -0.62 -31.85
C THR A 222 -3.91 0.59 -32.78
N LYS A 223 -3.67 1.81 -32.26
CA LYS A 223 -3.74 3.05 -33.06
C LYS A 223 -2.41 3.66 -33.48
N GLY A 224 -1.29 3.24 -32.88
CA GLY A 224 0.00 3.73 -33.38
C GLY A 224 1.22 2.85 -33.12
N TYR A 225 1.15 1.86 -32.23
CA TYR A 225 2.23 0.87 -32.10
C TYR A 225 2.08 -0.32 -33.05
N GLY A 226 0.93 -0.46 -33.74
CA GLY A 226 0.69 -1.58 -34.66
C GLY A 226 0.59 -2.94 -33.96
N CYS A 227 0.24 -2.92 -32.67
CA CYS A 227 0.15 -4.11 -31.83
C CYS A 227 -1.32 -4.51 -31.61
N TYR A 228 -1.53 -5.77 -31.24
CA TYR A 228 -2.85 -6.24 -30.82
C TYR A 228 -3.26 -5.62 -29.49
N GLY A 229 -4.57 -5.49 -29.28
CA GLY A 229 -5.09 -5.19 -27.95
C GLY A 229 -4.91 -6.41 -27.04
N VAL A 230 -4.55 -6.19 -25.79
CA VAL A 230 -4.55 -7.23 -24.75
C VAL A 230 -6.00 -7.65 -24.51
N ALA A 231 -6.27 -8.93 -24.72
CA ALA A 231 -7.58 -9.54 -24.51
C ALA A 231 -7.74 -10.03 -23.05
N ASN A 232 -8.95 -10.50 -22.73
CA ASN A 232 -9.26 -11.16 -21.45
C ASN A 232 -8.95 -10.30 -20.20
N THR A 233 -9.11 -8.98 -20.29
CA THR A 233 -8.89 -8.07 -19.16
C THR A 233 -10.20 -7.73 -18.44
N PRO A 234 -10.24 -7.77 -17.10
CA PRO A 234 -11.48 -7.61 -16.36
C PRO A 234 -11.99 -6.17 -16.29
N VAL A 235 -13.29 -6.04 -16.03
CA VAL A 235 -13.90 -4.78 -15.58
C VAL A 235 -13.61 -4.59 -14.09
N VAL A 236 -13.21 -3.37 -13.71
CA VAL A 236 -12.83 -3.02 -12.34
C VAL A 236 -13.44 -1.69 -11.91
N PHE A 237 -13.56 -1.52 -10.60
CA PHE A 237 -13.95 -0.28 -9.95
C PHE A 237 -12.70 0.53 -9.60
N GLY A 238 -12.32 1.45 -10.48
CA GLY A 238 -11.21 2.38 -10.25
C GLY A 238 -11.39 3.24 -9.00
N SER A 239 -10.35 4.00 -8.62
CA SER A 239 -10.37 4.77 -7.37
C SER A 239 -11.59 5.69 -7.21
N ARG A 240 -12.02 6.38 -8.27
CA ARG A 240 -13.22 7.21 -8.20
C ARG A 240 -14.49 6.37 -8.07
N ALA A 241 -14.58 5.27 -8.81
CA ALA A 241 -15.71 4.34 -8.69
C ALA A 241 -15.84 3.75 -7.27
N ILE A 242 -14.73 3.44 -6.59
CA ILE A 242 -14.73 3.01 -5.18
C ILE A 242 -15.38 4.07 -4.28
N SER A 243 -15.00 5.34 -4.48
CA SER A 243 -15.61 6.45 -3.75
C SER A 243 -17.10 6.64 -4.06
N ASP A 244 -17.46 6.49 -5.33
CA ASP A 244 -18.85 6.58 -5.78
C ASP A 244 -19.70 5.46 -5.19
N LEU A 245 -19.21 4.21 -5.15
CA LEU A 245 -19.87 3.08 -4.49
C LEU A 245 -20.11 3.36 -3.01
N ASN A 246 -19.07 3.80 -2.29
CA ASN A 246 -19.17 4.15 -0.87
C ASN A 246 -20.24 5.22 -0.59
N ALA A 247 -20.32 6.24 -1.46
CA ALA A 247 -21.27 7.33 -1.31
C ALA A 247 -22.70 6.91 -1.69
N GLN A 248 -22.87 6.23 -2.83
CA GLN A 248 -24.17 5.85 -3.38
C GLN A 248 -24.88 4.83 -2.48
N ASN A 249 -24.13 3.86 -1.94
CA ASN A 249 -24.68 2.82 -1.07
C ASN A 249 -24.59 3.17 0.42
N ALA A 250 -24.10 4.37 0.75
CA ALA A 250 -23.92 4.85 2.13
C ALA A 250 -23.12 3.87 3.01
N TYR A 251 -22.10 3.21 2.45
CA TYR A 251 -21.27 2.26 3.20
C TYR A 251 -20.49 2.93 4.33
N GLY A 252 -20.23 4.24 4.28
CA GLY A 252 -19.68 4.98 5.43
C GLY A 252 -18.20 4.71 5.71
N TYR A 253 -17.42 4.29 4.70
CA TYR A 253 -15.96 4.31 4.77
C TYR A 253 -15.46 5.76 4.74
N LEU A 254 -14.42 6.04 5.51
CA LEU A 254 -13.66 7.29 5.39
C LEU A 254 -12.72 7.18 4.20
N ILE A 255 -12.98 7.92 3.13
CA ILE A 255 -12.17 7.89 1.90
C ILE A 255 -11.61 9.29 1.60
N GLN A 256 -10.29 9.39 1.41
CA GLN A 256 -9.62 10.62 0.98
C GLN A 256 -9.11 10.51 -0.46
N ASN A 257 -9.76 11.26 -1.35
CA ASN A 257 -9.43 11.32 -2.76
C ASN A 257 -8.38 12.39 -3.08
N ASN A 258 -7.31 11.97 -3.74
CA ASN A 258 -6.23 12.82 -4.23
C ASN A 258 -6.07 12.61 -5.74
N PHE A 259 -7.07 12.97 -6.53
CA PHE A 259 -7.03 12.78 -7.98
C PHE A 259 -6.42 13.98 -8.70
N THR A 260 -5.68 13.73 -9.77
CA THR A 260 -5.30 14.79 -10.72
C THR A 260 -6.45 15.06 -11.69
N THR A 261 -6.30 16.05 -12.58
CA THR A 261 -7.36 16.48 -13.50
C THR A 261 -7.10 16.13 -14.96
N THR A 262 -5.89 15.71 -15.32
CA THR A 262 -5.53 15.40 -16.71
C THR A 262 -6.19 14.10 -17.15
N VAL A 263 -6.91 14.14 -18.27
CA VAL A 263 -7.63 12.99 -18.85
C VAL A 263 -6.90 12.52 -20.11
N PHE A 264 -6.91 11.21 -20.38
CA PHE A 264 -6.37 10.67 -21.62
C PHE A 264 -7.13 11.24 -22.83
N PRO A 265 -6.47 11.98 -23.75
CA PRO A 265 -7.16 12.69 -24.82
C PRO A 265 -7.64 11.80 -25.97
N ASN A 266 -7.43 10.47 -25.92
CA ASN A 266 -7.62 9.56 -27.04
C ASN A 266 -6.88 10.02 -28.31
N SER A 267 -5.62 10.42 -28.10
CA SER A 267 -4.71 10.88 -29.15
C SER A 267 -3.41 10.11 -29.06
N PHE A 268 -2.89 9.67 -30.21
CA PHE A 268 -1.61 8.95 -30.25
C PHE A 268 -0.43 9.92 -30.18
N LEU A 269 -0.42 10.97 -31.03
CA LEU A 269 0.72 11.86 -31.24
C LEU A 269 0.67 13.18 -30.47
N PHE A 270 -0.50 13.77 -30.29
CA PHE A 270 -0.62 15.19 -29.91
C PHE A 270 -1.39 15.39 -28.62
N GLY A 271 -0.92 16.33 -27.80
CA GLY A 271 -1.57 16.74 -26.56
C GLY A 271 -0.94 16.12 -25.31
N SER A 272 -1.12 16.80 -24.19
CA SER A 272 -0.74 16.28 -22.87
C SER A 272 -1.48 14.98 -22.61
N ALA A 273 -0.76 14.01 -22.04
CA ALA A 273 -1.18 12.65 -21.77
C ALA A 273 -1.60 11.83 -23.01
N SER A 274 -1.26 12.26 -24.23
CA SER A 274 -1.34 11.39 -25.42
C SER A 274 -0.46 10.14 -25.27
N CYS A 275 -0.68 9.11 -26.09
CA CYS A 275 0.11 7.88 -26.02
C CYS A 275 1.63 8.15 -26.06
N LEU A 276 2.07 9.04 -26.97
CA LEU A 276 3.47 9.38 -27.11
C LEU A 276 3.99 10.23 -25.93
N ASP A 277 3.17 11.14 -25.38
CA ASP A 277 3.54 11.93 -24.21
C ASP A 277 3.77 11.03 -22.98
N GLN A 278 2.93 10.02 -22.79
CA GLN A 278 3.01 9.10 -21.65
C GLN A 278 4.23 8.17 -21.65
N VAL A 279 5.01 8.12 -22.74
CA VAL A 279 6.33 7.46 -22.73
C VAL A 279 7.29 8.17 -21.79
N ASN A 280 7.23 9.51 -21.72
CA ASN A 280 8.09 10.32 -20.86
C ASN A 280 7.35 10.84 -19.62
N ASN A 281 6.03 11.00 -19.71
CA ASN A 281 5.16 11.55 -18.67
C ASN A 281 4.03 10.56 -18.34
N PRO A 282 4.31 9.35 -17.83
CA PRO A 282 3.31 8.31 -17.62
C PRO A 282 2.27 8.73 -16.57
N CYS A 283 0.99 8.49 -16.85
CA CYS A 283 -0.08 8.76 -15.88
C CYS A 283 -0.31 7.63 -14.88
N HIS A 284 0.09 6.40 -15.24
CA HIS A 284 0.18 5.27 -14.31
C HIS A 284 1.46 5.38 -13.45
N SER A 285 1.59 6.53 -12.78
CA SER A 285 2.75 6.88 -11.97
C SER A 285 2.38 8.00 -10.99
N TYR A 286 3.28 8.33 -10.06
CA TYR A 286 3.13 9.50 -9.20
C TYR A 286 3.36 10.79 -9.98
N ASP A 287 2.49 11.78 -9.80
CA ASP A 287 2.74 13.14 -10.26
C ASP A 287 3.75 13.87 -9.37
N SER A 288 3.72 13.62 -8.06
CA SER A 288 4.68 14.12 -7.08
C SER A 288 4.80 13.18 -5.88
N PHE A 289 5.86 12.37 -5.86
CA PHE A 289 6.11 11.44 -4.77
C PHE A 289 6.04 12.09 -3.38
N THR A 290 6.75 13.20 -3.18
CA THR A 290 6.81 13.87 -1.86
C THR A 290 5.44 14.37 -1.41
N LEU A 291 4.64 14.90 -2.34
CA LEU A 291 3.28 15.33 -2.03
C LEU A 291 2.40 14.14 -1.63
N ARG A 292 2.43 13.05 -2.41
CA ARG A 292 1.56 11.89 -2.18
C ARG A 292 1.95 11.12 -0.92
N GLU A 293 3.25 10.97 -0.66
CA GLU A 293 3.77 10.38 0.58
C GLU A 293 3.31 11.19 1.82
N ASN A 294 3.42 12.53 1.75
CA ASN A 294 3.02 13.38 2.86
C ASN A 294 1.51 13.38 3.10
N ASN A 295 0.70 13.45 2.04
CA ASN A 295 -0.75 13.41 2.19
C ASN A 295 -1.21 12.08 2.80
N MET A 296 -0.63 10.96 2.36
CA MET A 296 -0.94 9.66 2.93
C MET A 296 -0.49 9.54 4.39
N ALA A 297 0.71 10.03 4.73
CA ALA A 297 1.21 10.03 6.10
C ALA A 297 0.32 10.86 7.04
N ILE A 298 -0.12 12.04 6.61
CA ILE A 298 -1.07 12.89 7.37
C ILE A 298 -2.38 12.15 7.58
N PHE A 299 -2.90 11.52 6.52
CA PHE A 299 -4.14 10.76 6.61
C PHE A 299 -4.02 9.59 7.59
N PHE A 300 -3.01 8.73 7.45
CA PHE A 300 -2.82 7.58 8.34
C PHE A 300 -2.58 7.98 9.80
N ALA A 301 -1.85 9.07 10.05
CA ALA A 301 -1.62 9.58 11.40
C ALA A 301 -2.94 9.80 12.18
N SER A 302 -3.96 10.31 11.49
CA SER A 302 -5.28 10.57 12.10
C SER A 302 -6.09 9.31 12.42
N GLN A 303 -5.64 8.14 11.95
CA GLN A 303 -6.32 6.85 12.11
C GLN A 303 -5.65 5.95 13.15
N VAL A 304 -4.53 6.39 13.74
CA VAL A 304 -3.82 5.64 14.78
C VAL A 304 -4.67 5.60 16.05
N ALA A 305 -4.99 4.39 16.52
CA ALA A 305 -5.66 4.17 17.79
C ALA A 305 -4.69 4.41 18.96
N ILE A 306 -5.15 5.16 19.96
CA ILE A 306 -4.36 5.55 21.14
C ILE A 306 -4.75 4.79 22.43
N THR A 307 -5.67 3.83 22.33
CA THR A 307 -6.31 3.21 23.50
C THR A 307 -5.40 2.30 24.33
N ASN A 308 -4.32 1.76 23.75
CA ASN A 308 -3.45 0.77 24.42
C ASN A 308 -1.98 1.22 24.58
N ILE A 309 -1.66 2.48 24.28
CA ILE A 309 -0.27 3.00 24.37
C ILE A 309 0.00 3.46 25.81
N CYS A 310 -0.03 2.52 26.75
CA CYS A 310 0.24 2.72 28.17
C CYS A 310 1.33 1.76 28.71
N ASP A 311 2.18 1.19 27.84
CA ASP A 311 3.39 0.50 28.28
C ASP A 311 4.57 1.50 28.32
N PRO A 312 5.12 1.81 29.51
CA PRO A 312 6.22 2.76 29.69
C PRO A 312 7.59 2.27 29.19
N ASN A 313 7.66 1.15 28.45
CA ASN A 313 8.93 0.54 27.99
C ASN A 313 9.09 0.47 26.45
N TYR A 314 8.29 1.20 25.68
CA TYR A 314 8.40 1.21 24.22
C TYR A 314 9.64 1.99 23.75
N THR A 315 10.80 1.34 23.76
CA THR A 315 11.96 1.91 23.07
C THR A 315 11.73 1.82 21.55
N THR A 316 11.92 2.90 20.78
CA THR A 316 12.01 2.76 19.31
C THR A 316 13.35 2.11 18.96
N GLY A 317 13.33 1.13 18.07
CA GLY A 317 14.50 0.34 17.69
C GLY A 317 15.51 1.14 16.86
N ILE A 318 16.26 2.05 17.49
CA ILE A 318 17.57 2.49 17.03
C ILE A 318 18.48 2.51 18.25
N THR A 319 19.53 1.69 18.23
CA THR A 319 20.59 1.74 19.24
C THR A 319 21.42 3.01 19.04
N LEU A 320 21.07 4.07 19.76
CA LEU A 320 21.96 5.20 20.01
C LEU A 320 22.17 5.32 21.52
N GLN A 321 23.35 4.94 21.99
CA GLN A 321 23.83 5.28 23.33
C GLN A 321 24.44 6.70 23.35
N PRO A 322 24.39 7.44 24.47
CA PRO A 322 23.44 7.42 25.59
C PRO A 322 22.96 8.85 25.90
N ILE A 323 21.85 9.29 25.29
CA ILE A 323 21.05 10.43 25.80
C ILE A 323 19.58 10.00 26.01
N ALA A 324 19.20 8.84 25.46
CA ALA A 324 17.84 8.29 25.50
C ALA A 324 17.36 7.81 26.88
N ASP A 325 18.23 7.75 27.90
CA ASP A 325 17.84 7.37 29.27
C ASP A 325 17.52 8.59 30.16
N ARG A 326 17.50 9.80 29.59
CA ARG A 326 17.34 11.06 30.34
C ARG A 326 16.24 11.97 29.82
N VAL A 327 15.68 11.73 28.63
CA VAL A 327 14.69 12.64 28.04
C VAL A 327 13.48 11.87 27.54
N GLU A 328 12.32 12.20 28.10
CA GLU A 328 11.04 11.55 27.83
C GLU A 328 10.11 12.54 27.11
N ILE A 329 9.41 12.08 26.08
CA ILE A 329 8.20 12.74 25.57
C ILE A 329 7.01 11.88 26.00
N PHE A 330 5.99 12.49 26.61
CA PHE A 330 4.75 11.79 26.90
C PHE A 330 3.51 12.71 26.95
N PRO A 331 2.31 12.20 26.61
CA PRO A 331 2.12 10.95 25.86
C PRO A 331 2.64 11.10 24.42
N ASN A 332 2.98 10.01 23.75
CA ASN A 332 3.29 9.99 22.32
C ASN A 332 2.81 8.64 21.76
N PRO A 333 1.74 8.60 20.95
CA PRO A 333 1.01 9.70 20.31
C PRO A 333 0.30 10.62 21.31
N VAL A 334 0.06 11.87 20.90
CA VAL A 334 -0.57 12.91 21.73
C VAL A 334 -1.71 13.57 20.98
N ARG A 335 -2.76 13.94 21.71
CA ARG A 335 -3.93 14.64 21.16
C ARG A 335 -3.93 16.13 21.46
N ASP A 336 -3.68 16.52 22.72
CA ASP A 336 -3.92 17.89 23.18
C ASP A 336 -2.64 18.56 23.73
N GLN A 337 -1.94 17.87 24.64
CA GLN A 337 -0.80 18.43 25.37
C GLN A 337 0.36 17.44 25.43
N LEU A 338 1.52 17.88 24.93
CA LEU A 338 2.77 17.14 24.97
C LEU A 338 3.61 17.58 26.17
N SER A 339 4.12 16.63 26.94
CA SER A 339 5.14 16.90 27.96
C SER A 339 6.51 16.43 27.49
N ILE A 340 7.52 17.26 27.71
CA ILE A 340 8.93 16.89 27.53
C ILE A 340 9.58 16.98 28.91
N ARG A 341 10.20 15.89 29.35
CA ARG A 341 10.91 15.82 30.63
C ARG A 341 12.39 15.54 30.38
N ASN A 342 13.26 16.26 31.06
CA ASN A 342 14.69 15.98 31.15
C ASN A 342 15.01 15.47 32.55
N SER A 343 15.10 14.16 32.73
CA SER A 343 15.56 13.49 33.94
C SER A 343 17.10 13.48 34.08
N GLY A 344 17.81 14.12 33.14
CA GLY A 344 19.26 14.21 33.12
C GLY A 344 19.83 15.37 33.95
N PRO A 345 21.14 15.31 34.30
CA PRO A 345 21.85 16.35 35.05
C PRO A 345 22.31 17.56 34.22
N GLU A 346 22.13 17.52 32.90
CA GLU A 346 22.63 18.53 31.96
C GLU A 346 21.48 19.24 31.24
N LEU A 347 21.74 20.46 30.77
CA LEU A 347 20.82 21.17 29.87
C LEU A 347 20.75 20.47 28.51
N ILE A 348 19.55 20.36 27.97
CA ILE A 348 19.32 19.83 26.63
C ILE A 348 18.76 20.92 25.71
N HIS A 349 19.16 20.90 24.45
CA HIS A 349 18.43 21.55 23.37
C HIS A 349 17.50 20.52 22.75
N TYR A 350 16.26 20.88 22.49
CA TYR A 350 15.30 19.98 21.88
C TYR A 350 14.60 20.61 20.68
N GLN A 351 14.19 19.75 19.75
CA GLN A 351 13.28 20.04 18.64
C GLN A 351 12.21 18.96 18.63
N VAL A 352 10.96 19.38 18.49
CA VAL A 352 9.79 18.52 18.31
C VAL A 352 9.34 18.71 16.87
N THR A 353 9.34 17.63 16.10
CA THR A 353 8.73 17.63 14.77
C THR A 353 7.49 16.77 14.75
N ASP A 354 6.52 17.12 13.91
CA ASP A 354 5.41 16.21 13.60
C ASP A 354 5.84 15.09 12.64
N LEU A 355 4.92 14.21 12.27
CA LEU A 355 5.13 13.16 11.28
C LEU A 355 5.42 13.67 9.85
N ARG A 356 5.37 14.97 9.58
CA ARG A 356 5.81 15.54 8.29
C ARG A 356 7.28 15.97 8.36
N GLY A 357 7.91 15.90 9.53
CA GLY A 357 9.21 16.51 9.80
C GLY A 357 9.12 18.04 9.95
N GLN A 358 7.91 18.61 10.06
CA GLN A 358 7.74 20.03 10.31
C GLN A 358 8.08 20.33 11.76
N LEU A 359 8.88 21.37 11.99
CA LEU A 359 9.19 21.84 13.34
C LEU A 359 7.94 22.40 14.02
N ILE A 360 7.60 21.84 15.17
CA ILE A 360 6.43 22.19 15.98
C ILE A 360 6.85 23.03 17.17
N SER A 361 7.93 22.63 17.84
CA SER A 361 8.48 23.35 18.99
C SER A 361 9.98 23.12 19.08
N GLN A 362 10.72 24.08 19.60
CA GLN A 362 12.11 23.91 19.96
C GLN A 362 12.45 24.76 21.17
N GLY A 363 13.45 24.35 21.93
CA GLY A 363 13.88 25.12 23.09
C GLY A 363 15.01 24.46 23.83
N THR A 364 15.20 24.95 25.06
CA THR A 364 16.13 24.36 26.02
C THR A 364 15.37 23.85 27.23
N LEU A 365 15.82 22.73 27.79
CA LEU A 365 15.30 22.19 29.04
C LEU A 365 16.46 22.06 30.03
N GLN A 366 16.32 22.70 31.19
CA GLN A 366 17.29 22.57 32.28
C GLN A 366 17.31 21.12 32.81
N ALA A 367 18.35 20.79 33.56
CA ALA A 367 18.42 19.54 34.30
C ALA A 367 17.17 19.36 35.19
N THR A 368 16.65 18.13 35.26
CA THR A 368 15.46 17.74 36.05
C THR A 368 14.17 18.53 35.77
N ALA A 369 14.11 19.30 34.68
CA ALA A 369 12.96 20.13 34.33
C ALA A 369 11.95 19.40 33.43
N GLN A 370 10.71 19.88 33.45
CA GLN A 370 9.64 19.44 32.56
C GLN A 370 8.98 20.68 31.94
N CYS A 371 8.69 20.64 30.65
CA CYS A 371 7.83 21.61 29.99
C CYS A 371 6.60 20.94 29.38
N LYS A 372 5.56 21.75 29.19
CA LYS A 372 4.32 21.36 28.51
C LYS A 372 4.16 22.23 27.28
N SER A 373 3.90 21.63 26.13
CA SER A 373 3.52 22.33 24.91
C SER A 373 2.10 21.95 24.55
N THR A 374 1.24 22.94 24.36
CA THR A 374 -0.02 22.75 23.65
C THR A 374 0.31 22.55 22.18
N LEU A 375 -0.29 21.55 21.56
CA LEU A 375 -0.09 21.26 20.14
C LEU A 375 -1.31 21.73 19.34
N PRO A 376 -1.15 22.06 18.05
CA PRO A 376 -2.31 22.32 17.18
C PRO A 376 -3.23 21.10 17.10
N ASP A 377 -4.54 21.32 16.89
CA ASP A 377 -5.73 20.46 17.08
C ASP A 377 -5.77 19.04 16.44
N PHE A 378 -4.63 18.39 16.17
CA PHE A 378 -4.58 17.07 15.54
C PHE A 378 -3.87 16.05 16.43
N PRO A 379 -4.47 14.87 16.70
CA PRO A 379 -3.73 13.76 17.24
C PRO A 379 -2.60 13.38 16.29
N ALA A 380 -1.36 13.44 16.78
CA ALA A 380 -0.18 13.17 15.98
C ALA A 380 0.92 12.50 16.81
N VAL A 381 1.76 11.74 16.13
CA VAL A 381 3.01 11.24 16.69
C VAL A 381 4.06 12.33 16.50
N PHE A 382 4.79 12.66 17.56
CA PHE A 382 5.85 13.67 17.50
C PHE A 382 7.20 13.02 17.72
N ILE A 383 8.20 13.51 17.01
CA ILE A 383 9.58 13.04 17.12
C ILE A 383 10.35 14.10 17.91
N LEU A 384 10.89 13.72 19.07
CA LEU A 384 11.91 14.53 19.75
C LEU A 384 13.25 14.28 19.08
N SER A 385 13.94 15.33 18.67
CA SER A 385 15.39 15.30 18.51
C SER A 385 16.02 16.22 19.56
N GLY A 386 17.11 15.79 20.19
CA GLY A 386 17.75 16.57 21.25
C GLY A 386 19.27 16.42 21.25
N PHE A 387 19.95 17.48 21.69
CA PHE A 387 21.42 17.56 21.71
C PHE A 387 21.88 18.06 23.09
N SER A 388 22.89 17.39 23.68
CA SER A 388 23.70 17.99 24.75
C SER A 388 24.94 18.62 24.11
N THR A 389 25.45 19.70 24.72
CA THR A 389 26.50 20.56 24.19
C THR A 389 27.67 19.77 23.59
N GLY A 390 27.80 19.83 22.26
CA GLY A 390 29.03 19.45 21.55
C GLY A 390 29.00 18.22 20.63
N THR A 391 27.90 17.46 20.52
CA THR A 391 27.84 16.37 19.52
C THR A 391 26.43 16.14 18.98
N ILE A 392 26.27 16.25 17.66
CA ILE A 392 25.01 15.95 16.96
C ILE A 392 24.73 14.45 17.11
N LYS A 393 23.73 14.09 17.92
CA LYS A 393 23.16 12.74 17.95
C LYS A 393 21.66 12.88 17.74
N SER A 394 21.14 12.24 16.69
CA SER A 394 19.70 12.09 16.55
C SER A 394 19.19 11.27 17.74
N LEU A 395 18.10 11.68 18.34
CA LEU A 395 17.37 10.85 19.28
C LEU A 395 16.06 10.52 18.58
N ARG A 396 15.66 9.25 18.61
CA ARG A 396 14.27 8.85 18.34
C ARG A 396 13.67 8.55 19.69
N ALA A 397 12.45 9.03 19.92
CA ALA A 397 11.76 8.90 21.19
C ALA A 397 11.74 7.42 21.63
N ARG A 398 12.21 7.17 22.84
CA ARG A 398 11.73 6.03 23.64
C ARG A 398 10.43 6.51 24.27
N SER A 399 9.37 5.76 24.01
CA SER A 399 8.11 5.80 24.75
C SER A 399 8.24 5.03 26.06
#